data_AF-A0A5J9V8K7-F1
#
_entry.id   AF-A0A5J9V8K7-F1
#
_cell.length_a   1.000
_cell.length_b   1.000
_cell.length_c   1.000
_cell.angle_alpha   90.00
_cell.angle_beta   90.00
_cell.angle_gamma   90.00
#
_symmetry.space_group_name_H-M   'P 1'
#
loop_
_entity.id
_entity.type
_entity.pdbx_description
1 polymer ?
#
loop_
_entity_poly.entity_id
_entity_poly.type
_entity_poly.pdbx_seq_one_letter_code
_entity_poly.pdbx_strand_id
1 'polypeptide(L)'
;MDRLLVLALLTTLLSCHELRSACSTVPAAAAAAKAPASSPQPRQSDRLRVALDAAARSVGQALAALNAVTPPASRSRTVGPFAAGISSSRALAAAAREDCAELLQESLHLLAGASAPGAARDDAMAWLSAALTHHDTCADSLAEAGVVSAYVSGADDHVYAASPNLTTARTMVRDSLAMYAASSTTPPPHTAPAPGCGCTKNQTQQHDACGFPRWLPSTDRRLLLSPAASLKATADLVVAQDGTGTHATIGDAVDAAPECSARRTVIHVKAGRYDEIVRLGSKKTNLVFVGDGVNRTVVTGRRSVADNFTTFQTPTFAVSGSGFMMRDMAVENTAGPWMHLAVALRDTLYAHAGRHFYRDCDVYGNAAAVLQRCTLWSRAPLPKQENTVTAQGRCEPCQDTGLVLHRCRILPVAVDAPSAHSGATYLGRPWRPYSRVVVMLSYIGPHVPPRGWMPWNENAYALDTLYFGEYRNGGPGAGVGGRVSWPGHRVIADDAEAERFTVARFIAGASWLPDTGLSL
;
A
#
# COMPACT_ATOMS: atom_id res chain seq x y z
N MET A 1 -29.05 -8.79 8.18
CA MET A 1 -27.58 -8.91 8.23
C MET A 1 -26.90 -8.61 6.89
N ASP A 2 -27.54 -8.83 5.73
CA ASP A 2 -26.94 -8.49 4.41
C ASP A 2 -26.93 -7.01 4.02
N ARG A 3 -27.71 -6.13 4.66
CA ARG A 3 -27.83 -4.72 4.25
C ARG A 3 -26.65 -3.84 4.67
N LEU A 4 -25.93 -4.16 5.76
CA LEU A 4 -24.76 -3.36 6.18
C LEU A 4 -23.54 -3.61 5.30
N LEU A 5 -23.35 -4.85 4.81
CA LEU A 5 -22.23 -5.20 3.93
C LEU A 5 -22.37 -4.51 2.56
N VAL A 6 -23.59 -4.48 2.01
CA VAL A 6 -23.89 -3.83 0.74
C VAL A 6 -23.75 -2.31 0.84
N LEU A 7 -24.05 -1.70 2.00
CA LEU A 7 -23.96 -0.25 2.17
C LEU A 7 -22.52 0.25 2.34
N ALA A 8 -21.65 -0.50 3.04
CA ALA A 8 -20.21 -0.22 3.09
C ALA A 8 -19.51 -0.43 1.74
N LEU A 9 -20.01 -1.37 0.92
CA LEU A 9 -19.53 -1.64 -0.44
C LEU A 9 -19.98 -0.57 -1.46
N LEU A 10 -21.09 0.14 -1.22
CA LEU A 10 -21.60 1.19 -2.10
C LEU A 10 -20.97 2.56 -1.83
N THR A 11 -20.56 2.86 -0.60
CA THR A 11 -19.95 4.15 -0.24
C THR A 11 -18.47 4.25 -0.62
N THR A 12 -17.72 3.14 -0.59
CA THR A 12 -16.35 3.09 -1.12
C THR A 12 -16.29 3.42 -2.62
N LEU A 13 -17.37 3.15 -3.37
CA LEU A 13 -17.47 3.43 -4.81
C LEU A 13 -17.54 4.93 -5.15
N LEU A 14 -18.07 5.79 -4.26
CA LEU A 14 -18.16 7.24 -4.51
C LEU A 14 -16.83 7.99 -4.29
N SER A 15 -15.89 7.45 -3.50
CA SER A 15 -14.64 8.16 -3.18
C SER A 15 -13.66 8.30 -4.36
N CYS A 16 -13.77 7.43 -5.37
CA CYS A 16 -12.88 7.45 -6.54
C CYS A 16 -13.59 7.89 -7.83
N HIS A 17 -14.87 8.30 -7.74
CA HIS A 17 -15.68 8.66 -8.89
C HIS A 17 -16.00 10.16 -8.89
N GLU A 18 -15.02 11.00 -9.21
CA GLU A 18 -15.27 12.34 -9.74
C GLU A 18 -14.15 12.78 -10.69
N LEU A 19 -14.55 13.13 -11.91
CA LEU A 19 -13.84 13.88 -12.96
C LEU A 19 -12.84 13.14 -13.87
N ARG A 20 -13.06 13.27 -15.18
CA ARG A 20 -12.19 12.81 -16.28
C ARG A 20 -10.76 13.32 -16.07
N SER A 21 -9.82 12.39 -15.96
CA SER A 21 -8.40 12.66 -15.69
C SER A 21 -7.64 13.16 -16.91
N ALA A 22 -6.88 14.25 -16.71
CA ALA A 22 -5.86 14.76 -17.64
C ALA A 22 -4.72 13.77 -17.94
N CYS A 23 -4.63 12.62 -17.25
CA CYS A 23 -3.68 11.56 -17.60
C CYS A 23 -4.06 10.76 -18.85
N SER A 24 -5.30 10.90 -19.35
CA SER A 24 -5.80 10.11 -20.50
C SER A 24 -6.08 10.95 -21.77
N THR A 25 -5.97 12.27 -21.71
CA THR A 25 -6.25 13.14 -22.87
C THR A 25 -5.15 14.18 -23.05
N VAL A 26 -4.30 13.98 -24.05
CA VAL A 26 -3.77 15.12 -24.82
C VAL A 26 -4.88 15.47 -25.81
N PRO A 27 -5.61 16.60 -25.67
CA PRO A 27 -6.40 17.08 -26.79
C PRO A 27 -5.40 17.50 -27.87
N ALA A 28 -5.36 16.74 -28.96
CA ALA A 28 -4.78 17.14 -30.22
C ALA A 28 -5.61 18.28 -30.83
N ALA A 29 -5.64 19.46 -30.19
CA ALA A 29 -6.27 20.68 -30.69
C ALA A 29 -5.93 21.88 -29.80
N ALA A 30 -4.67 22.30 -29.78
CA ALA A 30 -4.29 23.66 -29.39
C ALA A 30 -3.01 24.09 -30.11
N ALA A 31 -2.93 23.82 -31.42
CA ALA A 31 -2.04 24.57 -32.29
C ALA A 31 -2.77 25.85 -32.70
N ALA A 32 -2.10 26.98 -32.50
CA ALA A 32 -2.42 28.33 -32.97
C ALA A 32 -3.50 29.13 -32.20
N ALA A 33 -3.07 29.75 -31.09
CA ALA A 33 -3.48 31.12 -30.78
C ALA A 33 -2.29 31.88 -30.18
N LYS A 34 -1.74 32.83 -30.95
CA LYS A 34 -0.73 33.79 -30.47
C LYS A 34 -1.40 34.73 -29.46
N ALA A 35 -1.14 34.55 -28.17
CA ALA A 35 -1.40 35.56 -27.15
C ALA A 35 -0.18 36.49 -26.99
N PRO A 36 -0.37 37.80 -26.76
CA PRO A 36 0.72 38.76 -26.70
C PRO A 36 1.53 38.60 -25.41
N ALA A 37 2.82 38.95 -25.49
CA ALA A 37 3.78 38.86 -24.41
C ALA A 37 3.45 39.83 -23.27
N SER A 38 3.16 39.31 -22.08
CA SER A 38 3.39 40.00 -20.80
C SER A 38 3.41 39.01 -19.63
N SER A 39 4.35 39.24 -18.71
CA SER A 39 4.77 38.43 -17.54
C SER A 39 5.70 37.23 -17.84
N PRO A 40 6.85 37.10 -17.14
CA PRO A 40 7.64 35.88 -17.20
C PRO A 40 6.80 34.75 -16.62
N GLN A 41 6.44 33.75 -17.44
CA GLN A 41 5.75 32.57 -16.91
C GLN A 41 6.61 31.94 -15.82
N PRO A 42 6.05 31.64 -14.63
CA PRO A 42 6.81 30.98 -13.57
C PRO A 42 7.35 29.66 -14.10
N ARG A 43 8.59 29.30 -13.70
CA ARG A 43 9.21 28.05 -14.15
C ARG A 43 8.30 26.90 -13.75
N GLN A 44 8.28 25.82 -14.54
CA GLN A 44 7.43 24.66 -14.26
C GLN A 44 7.65 24.09 -12.84
N SER A 45 8.89 24.13 -12.35
CA SER A 45 9.25 23.80 -10.96
C SER A 45 8.52 24.66 -9.93
N ASP A 46 8.33 25.95 -10.20
CA ASP A 46 7.67 26.88 -9.30
C ASP A 46 6.16 26.60 -9.24
N ARG A 47 5.55 26.24 -10.39
CA ARG A 47 4.15 25.84 -10.45
C ARG A 47 3.89 24.54 -9.67
N LEU A 48 4.76 23.55 -9.81
CA LEU A 48 4.66 22.28 -9.08
C LEU A 48 4.78 22.49 -7.57
N ARG A 49 5.74 23.33 -7.14
CA ARG A 49 5.90 23.66 -5.72
C ARG A 49 4.68 24.38 -5.15
N VAL A 50 4.13 25.36 -5.87
CA VAL A 50 2.91 26.06 -5.45
C VAL A 50 1.71 25.10 -5.31
N ALA A 51 1.58 24.14 -6.23
CA ALA A 51 0.53 23.12 -6.16
C ALA A 51 0.70 22.21 -4.93
N LEU A 52 1.93 21.75 -4.66
CA LEU A 52 2.22 20.95 -3.47
C LEU A 52 1.99 21.70 -2.16
N ASP A 53 2.40 22.97 -2.09
CA ASP A 53 2.17 23.80 -0.91
C ASP A 53 0.66 24.02 -0.68
N ALA A 54 -0.13 24.15 -1.75
CA ALA A 54 -1.59 24.22 -1.66
C ALA A 54 -2.19 22.89 -1.18
N ALA A 55 -1.73 21.76 -1.72
CA ALA A 55 -2.15 20.44 -1.27
C ALA A 55 -1.84 20.21 0.22
N ALA A 56 -0.61 20.53 0.66
CA ALA A 56 -0.22 20.40 2.06
C ALA A 56 -1.08 21.27 2.99
N ARG A 57 -1.41 22.51 2.59
CA ARG A 57 -2.34 23.35 3.35
C ARG A 57 -3.73 22.73 3.45
N SER A 58 -4.27 22.20 2.34
CA SER A 58 -5.60 21.56 2.35
C SER A 58 -5.62 20.28 3.20
N VAL A 59 -4.57 19.46 3.16
CA VAL A 59 -4.44 18.29 4.06
C VAL A 59 -4.36 18.72 5.52
N GLY A 60 -3.60 19.77 5.85
CA GLY A 60 -3.52 20.32 7.19
C GLY A 60 -4.86 20.86 7.70
N GLN A 61 -5.64 21.50 6.83
CA GLN A 61 -7.00 21.95 7.15
C GLN A 61 -7.96 20.77 7.40
N ALA A 62 -7.87 19.70 6.60
CA ALA A 62 -8.66 18.49 6.81
C ALA A 62 -8.32 17.81 8.13
N LEU A 63 -7.04 17.71 8.47
CA LEU A 63 -6.57 17.17 9.75
C LEU A 63 -7.04 18.03 10.94
N ALA A 64 -6.94 19.35 10.83
CA ALA A 64 -7.43 20.26 11.87
C ALA A 64 -8.95 20.15 12.07
N ALA A 65 -9.72 20.06 10.96
CA ALA A 65 -11.16 19.87 11.02
C ALA A 65 -11.55 18.52 11.64
N LEU A 66 -10.80 17.45 11.34
CA LEU A 66 -11.00 16.13 11.93
C LEU A 66 -10.72 16.14 13.44
N ASN A 67 -9.64 16.80 13.88
CA ASN A 67 -9.27 16.91 15.28
C ASN A 67 -10.19 17.83 16.09
N ALA A 68 -10.84 18.79 15.44
CA ALA A 68 -11.82 19.68 16.08
C ALA A 68 -13.15 18.96 16.41
N VAL A 69 -13.38 17.74 15.92
CA VAL A 69 -14.53 16.92 16.26
C VAL A 69 -14.42 16.44 17.71
N THR A 70 -15.04 17.16 18.63
CA THR A 70 -15.14 16.74 20.03
C THR A 70 -16.11 15.56 20.15
N PRO A 71 -15.75 14.48 20.88
CA PRO A 71 -16.71 13.43 21.18
C PRO A 71 -17.83 14.02 22.04
N PRO A 72 -19.12 13.67 21.82
CA PRO A 72 -20.20 14.20 22.61
C PRO A 72 -19.97 13.85 24.09
N ALA A 73 -20.05 14.87 24.96
CA ALA A 73 -19.96 14.69 26.40
C ALA A 73 -20.98 13.62 26.84
N SER A 74 -20.53 12.65 27.63
CA SER A 74 -21.36 11.56 28.15
C SER A 74 -22.48 12.13 29.02
N ARG A 75 -23.63 12.45 28.43
CA ARG A 75 -24.86 12.61 29.20
C ARG A 75 -25.25 11.22 29.69
N SER A 76 -25.01 10.98 30.98
CA SER A 76 -25.55 9.85 31.72
C SER A 76 -27.08 9.93 31.68
N ARG A 77 -27.67 9.27 30.67
CA ARG A 77 -29.05 8.79 30.75
C ARG A 77 -28.94 7.32 31.10
N THR A 78 -29.63 6.90 32.13
CA THR A 78 -29.85 5.50 32.46
C THR A 78 -30.37 4.76 31.21
N VAL A 79 -29.54 3.89 30.62
CA VAL A 79 -29.90 3.13 29.41
C VAL A 79 -30.01 1.65 29.78
N GLY A 80 -31.15 1.04 29.43
CA GLY A 80 -31.41 -0.39 29.57
C GLY A 80 -30.59 -1.26 28.59
N PRO A 81 -30.91 -2.56 28.45
CA PRO A 81 -30.04 -3.59 27.85
C PRO A 81 -29.70 -3.43 26.35
N PHE A 82 -30.11 -2.35 25.69
CA PHE A 82 -29.71 -1.97 24.32
C PHE A 82 -28.36 -1.22 24.23
N ALA A 83 -27.69 -0.96 25.36
CA ALA A 83 -26.48 -0.12 25.44
C ALA A 83 -25.20 -0.73 24.82
N ALA A 84 -25.09 -2.06 24.72
CA ALA A 84 -23.88 -2.73 24.22
C ALA A 84 -23.59 -2.41 22.74
N GLY A 85 -24.63 -2.33 21.90
CA GLY A 85 -24.49 -2.02 20.47
C GLY A 85 -24.06 -0.58 20.19
N ILE A 86 -24.56 0.38 20.97
CA ILE A 86 -24.27 1.82 20.80
C ILE A 86 -22.86 2.18 21.30
N SER A 87 -22.35 1.46 22.32
CA SER A 87 -20.98 1.64 22.79
C SER A 87 -19.95 1.15 21.77
N SER A 88 -20.24 0.06 21.06
CA SER A 88 -19.35 -0.51 20.04
C SER A 88 -19.21 0.37 18.80
N SER A 89 -20.30 1.01 18.33
CA SER A 89 -20.26 1.90 17.17
C SER A 89 -19.49 3.20 17.44
N ARG A 90 -19.58 3.77 18.66
CA ARG A 90 -18.80 4.95 19.03
C ARG A 90 -17.30 4.68 19.13
N ALA A 91 -16.93 3.51 19.66
CA ALA A 91 -15.53 3.11 19.73
C ALA A 91 -14.93 2.93 18.34
N LEU A 92 -15.67 2.28 17.43
CA LEU A 92 -15.25 2.11 16.03
C LEU A 92 -15.16 3.46 15.29
N ALA A 93 -16.09 4.39 15.53
CA ALA A 93 -16.03 5.74 14.98
C ALA A 93 -14.85 6.57 15.53
N ALA A 94 -14.47 6.39 16.80
CA ALA A 94 -13.28 7.01 17.36
C ALA A 94 -12.01 6.43 16.71
N ALA A 95 -11.93 5.10 16.61
CA ALA A 95 -10.83 4.40 15.93
C ALA A 95 -10.66 4.85 14.48
N ALA A 96 -11.76 4.95 13.72
CA ALA A 96 -11.69 5.41 12.33
C ALA A 96 -11.24 6.87 12.18
N ARG A 97 -11.55 7.74 13.15
CA ARG A 97 -11.02 9.11 13.17
C ARG A 97 -9.53 9.14 13.51
N GLU A 98 -9.09 8.30 14.44
CA GLU A 98 -7.66 8.14 14.75
C GLU A 98 -6.88 7.64 13.53
N ASP A 99 -7.39 6.63 12.84
CA ASP A 99 -6.82 6.12 11.59
C ASP A 99 -6.67 7.25 10.56
N CYS A 100 -7.74 8.03 10.35
CA CYS A 100 -7.70 9.11 9.38
C CYS A 100 -6.72 10.23 9.80
N ALA A 101 -6.65 10.56 11.08
CA ALA A 101 -5.71 11.56 11.58
C ALA A 101 -4.25 11.13 11.35
N GLU A 102 -3.93 9.86 11.64
CA GLU A 102 -2.63 9.25 11.37
C GLU A 102 -2.27 9.31 9.88
N LEU A 103 -3.18 8.86 9.02
CA LEU A 103 -2.99 8.84 7.56
C LEU A 103 -2.82 10.23 6.93
N LEU A 104 -3.55 11.24 7.41
CA LEU A 104 -3.39 12.63 6.96
C LEU A 104 -2.07 13.22 7.44
N GLN A 105 -1.64 12.90 8.67
CA GLN A 105 -0.34 13.33 9.19
C GLN A 105 0.81 12.71 8.38
N GLU A 106 0.71 11.44 8.00
CA GLU A 106 1.67 10.78 7.10
C GLU A 106 1.65 11.41 5.70
N SER A 107 0.48 11.75 5.18
CA SER A 107 0.35 12.46 3.89
C SER A 107 1.06 13.81 3.88
N LEU A 108 1.01 14.57 4.98
CA LEU A 108 1.79 15.81 5.13
C LEU A 108 3.29 15.56 5.05
N HIS A 109 3.78 14.48 5.65
CA HIS A 109 5.20 14.11 5.59
C HIS A 109 5.64 13.74 4.16
N LEU A 110 4.81 13.00 3.43
CA LEU A 110 5.03 12.66 2.02
C LEU A 110 5.03 13.89 1.11
N LEU A 111 4.09 14.81 1.31
CA LEU A 111 4.00 16.06 0.56
C LEU A 111 5.22 16.96 0.81
N ALA A 112 5.70 17.04 2.06
CA ALA A 112 6.93 17.76 2.38
C ALA A 112 8.15 17.17 1.64
N GLY A 113 8.23 15.84 1.54
CA GLY A 113 9.23 15.15 0.71
C GLY A 113 9.14 15.56 -0.75
N ALA A 114 7.94 15.55 -1.34
CA ALA A 114 7.70 15.91 -2.73
C ALA A 114 8.06 17.38 -3.04
N SER A 115 7.88 18.27 -2.07
CA SER A 115 8.24 19.69 -2.16
C SER A 115 9.74 19.97 -1.94
N ALA A 116 10.52 18.99 -1.49
CA ALA A 116 11.91 19.20 -1.12
C ALA A 116 12.78 19.61 -2.33
N PRO A 117 13.72 20.57 -2.16
CA PRO A 117 14.62 20.97 -3.23
C PRO A 117 15.42 19.77 -3.77
N GLY A 118 15.31 19.51 -5.08
CA GLY A 118 16.01 18.39 -5.72
C GLY A 118 15.35 17.02 -5.55
N ALA A 119 14.10 16.96 -5.07
CA ALA A 119 13.30 15.74 -5.09
C ALA A 119 13.22 15.18 -6.53
N ALA A 120 13.59 13.91 -6.70
CA ALA A 120 13.47 13.25 -7.99
C ALA A 120 11.98 13.13 -8.35
N ARG A 121 11.65 13.33 -9.63
CA ARG A 121 10.26 13.24 -10.11
C ARG A 121 9.61 11.92 -9.74
N ASP A 122 10.32 10.80 -9.89
CA ASP A 122 9.79 9.47 -9.59
C ASP A 122 9.52 9.28 -8.09
N ASP A 123 10.29 9.95 -7.23
CA ASP A 123 10.03 9.95 -5.79
C ASP A 123 8.81 10.81 -5.46
N ALA A 124 8.68 11.99 -6.07
CA ALA A 124 7.50 12.84 -5.91
C ALA A 124 6.20 12.16 -6.39
N MET A 125 6.25 11.46 -7.53
CA MET A 125 5.13 10.63 -8.02
C MET A 125 4.76 9.54 -7.00
N ALA A 126 5.74 8.77 -6.51
CA ALA A 126 5.51 7.72 -5.54
C ALA A 126 4.92 8.27 -4.22
N TRP A 127 5.39 9.42 -3.73
CA TRP A 127 4.90 10.06 -2.52
C TRP A 127 3.48 10.61 -2.68
N LEU A 128 3.17 11.26 -3.81
CA LEU A 128 1.83 11.73 -4.12
C LEU A 128 0.83 10.57 -4.29
N SER A 129 1.26 9.49 -4.95
CA SER A 129 0.47 8.26 -5.06
C SER A 129 0.19 7.63 -3.69
N ALA A 130 1.19 7.62 -2.79
CA ALA A 130 1.05 7.13 -1.43
C ALA A 130 0.09 8.00 -0.60
N ALA A 131 0.23 9.33 -0.68
CA ALA A 131 -0.68 10.27 -0.03
C ALA A 131 -2.14 10.08 -0.48
N LEU A 132 -2.40 9.88 -1.78
CA LEU A 132 -3.74 9.53 -2.25
C LEU A 132 -4.27 8.22 -1.65
N THR A 133 -3.41 7.22 -1.52
CA THR A 133 -3.78 5.94 -0.90
C THR A 133 -4.13 6.10 0.58
N HIS A 134 -3.42 6.98 1.30
CA HIS A 134 -3.77 7.37 2.67
C HIS A 134 -5.14 8.05 2.75
N HIS A 135 -5.44 8.98 1.84
CA HIS A 135 -6.77 9.60 1.75
C HIS A 135 -7.89 8.59 1.48
N ASP A 136 -7.68 7.67 0.53
CA ASP A 136 -8.65 6.62 0.21
C ASP A 136 -8.87 5.67 1.40
N THR A 137 -7.80 5.34 2.13
CA THR A 137 -7.89 4.48 3.33
C THR A 137 -8.56 5.20 4.51
N CYS A 138 -8.31 6.49 4.70
CA CYS A 138 -9.05 7.30 5.68
C CYS A 138 -10.55 7.24 5.39
N ALA A 139 -10.95 7.42 4.12
CA ALA A 139 -12.34 7.34 3.73
C ALA A 139 -12.94 5.95 3.98
N ASP A 140 -12.17 4.89 3.71
CA ASP A 140 -12.57 3.49 3.98
C ASP A 140 -12.77 3.24 5.48
N SER A 141 -11.82 3.62 6.34
CA SER A 141 -11.96 3.47 7.81
C SER A 141 -13.21 4.20 8.33
N LEU A 142 -13.48 5.41 7.85
CA LEU A 142 -14.69 6.16 8.22
C LEU A 142 -15.97 5.46 7.69
N ALA A 143 -15.92 4.87 6.49
CA ALA A 143 -17.05 4.12 5.94
C ALA A 143 -17.32 2.82 6.72
N GLU A 144 -16.27 2.08 7.09
CA GLU A 144 -16.34 0.87 7.91
C GLU A 144 -17.00 1.14 9.28
N ALA A 145 -16.70 2.29 9.89
CA ALA A 145 -17.31 2.70 11.15
C ALA A 145 -18.79 3.11 11.03
N GLY A 146 -19.38 3.06 9.83
CA GLY A 146 -20.74 3.54 9.58
C GLY A 146 -20.85 5.07 9.66
N VAL A 147 -19.73 5.79 9.78
CA VAL A 147 -19.66 7.25 9.87
C VAL A 147 -19.99 7.88 8.51
N VAL A 148 -19.83 7.13 7.41
CA VAL A 148 -20.28 7.52 6.05
C VAL A 148 -21.68 6.98 5.71
N SER A 149 -22.30 6.16 6.59
CA SER A 149 -23.71 5.75 6.44
C SER A 149 -24.70 6.82 6.93
N ALA A 150 -24.24 8.06 7.17
CA ALA A 150 -25.09 9.23 7.21
C ALA A 150 -25.09 9.86 5.81
N TYR A 151 -25.72 9.21 4.83
CA TYR A 151 -26.22 9.91 3.64
C TYR A 151 -27.77 9.96 3.65
N VAL A 152 -28.44 9.29 4.59
CA VAL A 152 -29.92 9.24 4.68
C VAL A 152 -30.50 9.23 6.11
N SER A 153 -29.72 9.26 7.20
CA SER A 153 -30.31 9.42 8.54
C SER A 153 -29.36 10.13 9.50
N GLY A 154 -29.73 11.35 9.88
CA GLY A 154 -28.94 12.26 10.72
C GLY A 154 -28.69 11.71 12.12
N ALA A 155 -27.46 11.23 12.34
CA ALA A 155 -27.04 10.76 13.67
C ALA A 155 -25.71 11.33 14.19
N ASP A 156 -24.90 12.06 13.41
CA ASP A 156 -23.74 12.80 13.96
C ASP A 156 -23.36 14.02 13.10
N ASP A 157 -23.72 15.23 13.56
CA ASP A 157 -23.51 16.52 12.85
C ASP A 157 -22.02 16.86 12.62
N HIS A 158 -21.09 16.25 13.36
CA HIS A 158 -19.70 16.71 13.40
C HIS A 158 -18.77 16.10 12.33
N VAL A 159 -19.07 14.91 11.79
CA VAL A 159 -18.24 14.31 10.73
C VAL A 159 -18.59 14.85 9.34
N TYR A 160 -19.82 15.35 9.15
CA TYR A 160 -20.22 16.09 7.95
C TYR A 160 -19.35 17.33 7.70
N ALA A 161 -18.89 18.02 8.74
CA ALA A 161 -18.04 19.20 8.61
C ALA A 161 -16.61 18.89 8.14
N ALA A 162 -16.07 17.71 8.44
CA ALA A 162 -14.76 17.27 7.99
C ALA A 162 -14.76 16.74 6.54
N SER A 163 -15.89 16.16 6.09
CA SER A 163 -16.07 15.59 4.74
C SER A 163 -15.68 16.51 3.57
N PRO A 164 -16.10 17.80 3.50
CA PRO A 164 -15.71 18.68 2.40
C PRO A 164 -14.21 19.00 2.42
N ASN A 165 -13.60 19.12 3.61
CA ASN A 165 -12.17 19.35 3.75
C ASN A 165 -11.36 18.12 3.31
N LEU A 166 -11.79 16.91 3.68
CA LEU A 166 -11.19 15.65 3.24
C LEU A 166 -11.24 15.50 1.71
N THR A 167 -12.40 15.79 1.11
CA THR A 167 -12.61 15.75 -0.34
C THR A 167 -11.74 16.77 -1.08
N THR A 168 -11.68 17.99 -0.55
CA THR A 168 -10.83 19.06 -1.12
C THR A 168 -9.36 18.71 -1.03
N ALA A 169 -8.90 18.20 0.13
CA ALA A 169 -7.53 17.78 0.32
C ALA A 169 -7.11 16.67 -0.65
N ARG A 170 -7.93 15.61 -0.77
CA ARG A 170 -7.70 14.53 -1.74
C ARG A 170 -7.61 15.07 -3.17
N THR A 171 -8.51 15.98 -3.54
CA THR A 171 -8.54 16.60 -4.87
C THR A 171 -7.25 17.37 -5.16
N MET A 172 -6.75 18.16 -4.21
CA MET A 172 -5.51 18.91 -4.38
C MET A 172 -4.27 18.00 -4.53
N VAL A 173 -4.22 16.90 -3.77
CA VAL A 173 -3.16 15.89 -3.92
C VAL A 173 -3.24 15.21 -5.30
N ARG A 174 -4.47 14.86 -5.74
CA ARG A 174 -4.71 14.25 -7.06
C ARG A 174 -4.27 15.17 -8.20
N ASP A 175 -4.66 16.44 -8.13
CA ASP A 175 -4.34 17.41 -9.17
C ASP A 175 -2.83 17.69 -9.20
N SER A 176 -2.18 17.71 -8.03
CA SER A 176 -0.71 17.77 -7.94
C SER A 176 -0.04 16.55 -8.59
N LEU A 177 -0.56 15.34 -8.34
CA LEU A 177 -0.07 14.11 -8.99
C LEU A 177 -0.23 14.19 -10.52
N ALA A 178 -1.38 14.66 -11.00
CA ALA A 178 -1.62 14.83 -12.44
C ALA A 178 -0.66 15.84 -13.07
N MET A 179 -0.32 16.93 -12.37
CA MET A 179 0.69 17.89 -12.83
C MET A 179 2.09 17.27 -12.92
N TYR A 180 2.48 16.44 -11.93
CA TYR A 180 3.75 15.70 -11.99
C TYR A 180 3.76 14.65 -13.10
N ALA A 181 2.63 13.95 -13.31
CA ALA A 181 2.47 13.00 -14.41
C ALA A 181 2.64 13.71 -15.77
N ALA A 182 1.97 14.84 -15.97
CA ALA A 182 2.02 15.64 -17.20
C ALA A 182 3.37 16.36 -17.42
N SER A 183 4.21 16.48 -16.39
CA SER A 183 5.52 17.14 -16.52
C SER A 183 6.58 16.32 -17.25
N SER A 184 6.29 15.06 -17.62
CA SER A 184 7.24 14.28 -18.43
C SER A 184 7.26 14.68 -19.90
N THR A 185 8.47 14.81 -20.43
CA THR A 185 8.76 14.79 -21.87
C THR A 185 8.69 13.38 -22.46
N THR A 186 8.56 12.33 -21.65
CA THR A 186 8.21 10.98 -22.12
C THR A 186 6.69 10.87 -22.30
N PRO A 187 6.22 10.45 -23.49
CA PRO A 187 4.79 10.38 -23.78
C PRO A 187 4.09 9.31 -22.92
N PRO A 188 2.79 9.49 -22.61
CA PRO A 188 1.91 8.40 -22.17
C PRO A 188 1.87 7.30 -23.25
N PRO A 189 1.40 6.07 -22.96
CA PRO A 189 1.90 4.80 -23.49
C PRO A 189 1.65 4.60 -24.99
N HIS A 190 2.32 5.35 -25.84
CA HIS A 190 2.50 5.11 -27.27
C HIS A 190 3.83 5.76 -27.66
N THR A 191 4.70 4.96 -28.27
CA THR A 191 6.02 5.29 -28.84
C THR A 191 7.25 5.14 -27.93
N ALA A 192 8.20 4.37 -28.45
CA ALA A 192 9.37 3.79 -27.79
C ALA A 192 10.48 4.82 -27.46
N PRO A 193 11.33 4.57 -26.44
CA PRO A 193 12.41 5.49 -26.05
C PRO A 193 13.76 5.15 -26.71
N ALA A 194 14.59 6.18 -26.91
CA ALA A 194 16.03 6.07 -27.18
C ALA A 194 16.86 6.58 -25.97
N PRO A 195 18.11 6.12 -25.79
CA PRO A 195 18.84 6.21 -24.51
C PRO A 195 19.78 7.42 -24.41
N GLY A 196 19.98 7.94 -23.19
CA GLY A 196 21.03 8.92 -22.90
C GLY A 196 21.06 9.34 -21.42
N CYS A 197 21.94 8.71 -20.63
CA CYS A 197 22.22 9.08 -19.24
C CYS A 197 23.24 10.22 -19.17
N GLY A 198 23.00 11.19 -18.28
CA GLY A 198 24.00 12.16 -17.84
C GLY A 198 23.64 12.71 -16.46
N CYS A 199 24.36 12.31 -15.42
CA CYS A 199 24.22 12.84 -14.06
C CYS A 199 25.36 13.83 -13.77
N THR A 200 25.04 15.09 -13.48
CA THR A 200 25.97 16.06 -12.92
C THR A 200 25.73 16.21 -11.42
N LYS A 201 26.80 16.11 -10.62
CA LYS A 201 26.82 16.30 -9.17
C LYS A 201 27.11 17.75 -8.85
N ASN A 202 26.28 18.38 -8.01
CA ASN A 202 26.66 19.27 -6.90
C ASN A 202 25.43 20.07 -6.46
N GLN A 203 25.07 20.00 -5.17
CA GLN A 203 24.75 21.20 -4.38
C GLN A 203 24.44 20.87 -2.91
N THR A 204 24.88 21.84 -2.11
CA THR A 204 25.09 21.94 -0.67
C THR A 204 23.81 22.05 0.17
N GLN A 205 24.00 21.84 1.48
CA GLN A 205 23.01 21.59 2.53
C GLN A 205 22.25 22.85 3.00
N GLN A 206 20.97 22.67 3.34
CA GLN A 206 20.25 23.38 4.41
C GLN A 206 19.20 22.42 4.98
N HIS A 207 19.17 22.31 6.31
CA HIS A 207 18.50 21.25 7.09
C HIS A 207 17.11 21.69 7.59
N ASP A 208 16.10 20.84 7.35
CA ASP A 208 14.89 20.73 8.17
C ASP A 208 14.91 19.40 8.96
N ALA A 209 14.24 19.36 10.11
CA ALA A 209 14.44 18.42 11.23
C ALA A 209 14.16 16.92 10.96
N CYS A 210 13.74 16.53 9.76
CA CYS A 210 13.59 15.13 9.32
C CYS A 210 13.95 15.03 7.83
N GLY A 211 15.22 15.22 7.48
CA GLY A 211 15.67 15.08 6.09
C GLY A 211 15.47 13.66 5.55
N PHE A 212 14.79 13.55 4.40
CA PHE A 212 14.60 12.30 3.65
C PHE A 212 15.95 11.72 3.18
N PRO A 213 16.15 10.38 3.17
CA PRO A 213 17.46 9.81 2.90
C PRO A 213 17.93 10.12 1.47
N ARG A 214 19.00 10.92 1.37
CA ARG A 214 19.81 11.00 0.15
C ARG A 214 20.61 9.69 0.06
N TRP A 215 20.13 8.78 -0.79
CA TRP A 215 20.78 7.58 -1.35
C TRP A 215 21.52 6.65 -0.37
N LEU A 216 21.25 5.34 -0.48
CA LEU A 216 21.81 4.29 0.38
C LEU A 216 23.35 4.34 0.44
N PRO A 217 23.97 4.74 1.58
CA PRO A 217 25.43 4.81 1.70
C PRO A 217 26.08 3.44 1.40
N SER A 218 27.35 3.43 0.99
CA SER A 218 28.09 2.17 0.73
C SER A 218 28.10 1.20 1.92
N THR A 219 28.02 1.72 3.15
CA THR A 219 27.89 0.96 4.40
C THR A 219 26.56 0.22 4.49
N ASP A 220 25.46 0.84 4.09
CA ASP A 220 24.12 0.26 4.07
C ASP A 220 23.97 -0.79 2.96
N ARG A 221 24.64 -0.57 1.81
CA ARG A 221 24.76 -1.61 0.77
C ARG A 221 25.47 -2.85 1.29
N ARG A 222 26.48 -2.69 2.14
CA ARG A 222 27.19 -3.80 2.79
C ARG A 222 26.29 -4.54 3.76
N LEU A 223 25.47 -3.84 4.56
CA LEU A 223 24.48 -4.44 5.47
C LEU A 223 23.42 -5.28 4.73
N LEU A 224 22.96 -4.83 3.56
CA LEU A 224 22.03 -5.59 2.71
C LEU A 224 22.62 -6.89 2.14
N LEU A 225 23.94 -6.93 1.97
CA LEU A 225 24.68 -8.09 1.48
C LEU A 225 25.29 -8.93 2.61
N SER A 226 25.20 -8.45 3.85
CA SER A 226 25.75 -9.13 5.02
C SER A 226 24.95 -10.43 5.29
N PRO A 227 25.66 -11.55 5.50
CA PRO A 227 25.04 -12.76 6.02
C PRO A 227 24.24 -12.47 7.29
N ALA A 228 23.15 -13.21 7.51
CA ALA A 228 22.33 -13.09 8.71
C ALA A 228 23.13 -13.18 10.01
N ALA A 229 24.14 -14.05 10.04
CA ALA A 229 25.05 -14.16 11.17
C ALA A 229 25.80 -12.85 11.47
N SER A 230 26.24 -12.12 10.44
CA SER A 230 26.96 -10.86 10.61
C SER A 230 26.05 -9.75 11.13
N LEU A 231 24.82 -9.64 10.61
CA LEU A 231 23.84 -8.66 11.13
C LEU A 231 23.50 -8.92 12.60
N LYS A 232 23.32 -10.20 12.96
CA LYS A 232 23.03 -10.60 14.35
C LYS A 232 24.20 -10.30 15.29
N ALA A 233 25.43 -10.55 14.86
CA ALA A 233 26.62 -10.29 15.67
C ALA A 233 26.88 -8.80 15.92
N THR A 234 26.42 -7.92 15.03
CA THR A 234 26.57 -6.46 15.15
C THR A 234 25.25 -5.75 15.42
N ALA A 235 24.29 -6.42 16.06
CA ALA A 235 22.99 -5.85 16.38
C ALA A 235 23.13 -4.70 17.39
N ASP A 236 22.41 -3.60 17.16
CA ASP A 236 22.37 -2.47 18.07
C ASP A 236 21.45 -2.78 19.27
N LEU A 237 20.37 -3.54 19.03
CA LEU A 237 19.41 -3.98 20.04
C LEU A 237 19.14 -5.48 19.89
N VAL A 238 18.95 -6.19 21.01
CA VAL A 238 18.66 -7.62 21.04
C VAL A 238 17.38 -7.86 21.83
N VAL A 239 16.40 -8.50 21.22
CA VAL A 239 15.13 -8.87 21.85
C VAL A 239 15.16 -10.36 22.20
N ALA A 240 14.93 -10.70 23.46
CA ALA A 240 14.90 -12.08 23.93
C ALA A 240 13.95 -12.29 25.12
N GLN A 241 13.03 -13.25 25.00
CA GLN A 241 12.07 -13.59 26.06
C GLN A 241 12.74 -14.30 27.26
N ASP A 242 13.93 -14.88 27.06
CA ASP A 242 14.71 -15.60 28.07
C ASP A 242 15.59 -14.67 28.95
N GLY A 243 15.51 -13.36 28.74
CA GLY A 243 16.29 -12.36 29.49
C GLY A 243 17.75 -12.22 29.03
N THR A 244 18.17 -12.92 27.96
CA THR A 244 19.55 -12.82 27.43
C THR A 244 19.75 -11.66 26.44
N GLY A 245 18.69 -10.91 26.15
CA GLY A 245 18.68 -9.74 25.27
C GLY A 245 18.71 -8.43 26.05
N THR A 246 18.80 -7.31 25.33
CA THR A 246 18.68 -5.97 25.92
C THR A 246 17.23 -5.61 26.23
N HIS A 247 16.27 -6.22 25.53
CA HIS A 247 14.83 -5.98 25.69
C HIS A 247 14.08 -7.32 25.74
N ALA A 248 12.96 -7.35 26.47
CA ALA A 248 12.11 -8.54 26.57
C ALA A 248 11.08 -8.62 25.43
N THR A 249 10.62 -7.46 24.94
CA THR A 249 9.59 -7.34 23.91
C THR A 249 10.12 -6.64 22.66
N ILE A 250 9.45 -6.84 21.54
CA ILE A 250 9.78 -6.14 20.29
C ILE A 250 9.39 -4.67 20.39
N GLY A 251 8.24 -4.37 21.01
CA GLY A 251 7.77 -3.00 21.23
C GLY A 251 8.81 -2.13 21.96
N ASP A 252 9.37 -2.63 23.07
CA ASP A 252 10.35 -1.87 23.86
C ASP A 252 11.63 -1.56 23.04
N ALA A 253 12.08 -2.50 22.20
CA ALA A 253 13.22 -2.27 21.33
C ALA A 253 12.93 -1.25 20.22
N VAL A 254 11.70 -1.26 19.67
CA VAL A 254 11.27 -0.22 18.73
C VAL A 254 11.27 1.15 19.40
N ASP A 255 10.75 1.25 20.62
CA ASP A 255 10.69 2.50 21.38
C ASP A 255 12.08 3.05 21.70
N ALA A 256 13.01 2.18 22.09
CA ALA A 256 14.41 2.52 22.35
C ALA A 256 15.19 2.95 21.09
N ALA A 257 14.78 2.51 19.90
CA ALA A 257 15.46 2.87 18.65
C ALA A 257 15.32 4.38 18.36
N PRO A 258 16.39 5.04 17.84
CA PRO A 258 16.37 6.47 17.57
C PRO A 258 15.32 6.83 16.50
N GLU A 259 14.60 7.92 16.74
CA GLU A 259 13.72 8.52 15.74
C GLU A 259 14.53 9.25 14.67
N CYS A 260 14.05 9.21 13.42
CA CYS A 260 14.59 9.93 12.27
C CYS A 260 16.09 9.67 12.02
N SER A 261 16.56 8.48 12.40
CA SER A 261 17.97 8.11 12.24
C SER A 261 18.34 8.00 10.77
N ALA A 262 19.39 8.71 10.37
CA ALA A 262 20.03 8.56 9.06
C ALA A 262 20.85 7.26 8.96
N ARG A 263 21.23 6.65 10.10
CA ARG A 263 21.93 5.36 10.18
C ARG A 263 20.92 4.24 10.39
N ARG A 264 21.21 3.06 9.81
CA ARG A 264 20.47 1.83 10.11
C ARG A 264 20.67 1.37 11.56
N THR A 265 19.56 1.07 12.23
CA THR A 265 19.54 0.44 13.55
C THR A 265 19.12 -1.01 13.39
N VAL A 266 19.99 -1.95 13.77
CA VAL A 266 19.76 -3.39 13.63
C VAL A 266 19.17 -3.94 14.93
N ILE A 267 17.99 -4.56 14.83
CA ILE A 267 17.29 -5.22 15.93
C ILE A 267 17.32 -6.73 15.67
N HIS A 268 18.07 -7.46 16.49
CA HIS A 268 18.08 -8.93 16.47
C HIS A 268 16.98 -9.46 17.37
N VAL A 269 16.01 -10.15 16.79
CA VAL A 269 14.93 -10.81 17.52
C VAL A 269 15.26 -12.30 17.63
N LYS A 270 15.54 -12.78 18.83
CA LYS A 270 15.90 -14.18 19.06
C LYS A 270 14.73 -15.14 18.76
N ALA A 271 15.05 -16.42 18.72
CA ALA A 271 14.04 -17.47 18.63
C ALA A 271 13.01 -17.33 19.78
N GLY A 272 11.74 -17.35 19.43
CA GLY A 272 10.64 -17.08 20.33
C GLY A 272 9.35 -16.80 19.56
N ARG A 273 8.24 -16.87 20.29
CA ARG A 273 6.92 -16.49 19.79
C ARG A 273 6.45 -15.28 20.56
N TYR A 274 6.34 -14.15 19.86
CA TYR A 274 6.07 -12.84 20.42
C TYR A 274 4.60 -12.47 20.15
N ASP A 275 3.75 -12.59 21.16
CA ASP A 275 2.33 -12.20 21.08
C ASP A 275 2.20 -10.69 21.34
N GLU A 276 2.47 -9.92 20.28
CA GLU A 276 2.60 -8.47 20.31
C GLU A 276 2.00 -7.85 19.05
N ILE A 277 1.37 -6.67 19.20
CA ILE A 277 0.99 -5.83 18.06
C ILE A 277 2.05 -4.75 17.90
N VAL A 278 2.90 -4.90 16.89
CA VAL A 278 4.06 -4.05 16.66
C VAL A 278 3.72 -2.97 15.64
N ARG A 279 3.96 -1.71 15.99
CA ARG A 279 3.74 -0.56 15.08
C ARG A 279 4.99 0.31 14.99
N LEU A 280 5.49 0.49 13.79
CA LEU A 280 6.62 1.38 13.49
C LEU A 280 6.09 2.63 12.79
N GLY A 281 5.85 3.69 13.56
CA GLY A 281 5.41 4.96 13.01
C GLY A 281 6.44 5.58 12.04
N SER A 282 6.02 6.57 11.26
CA SER A 282 6.81 7.22 10.21
C SER A 282 8.18 7.75 10.67
N LYS A 283 8.31 8.11 11.96
CA LYS A 283 9.56 8.58 12.57
C LYS A 283 10.59 7.46 12.83
N LYS A 284 10.18 6.19 12.90
CA LYS A 284 11.09 5.06 13.14
C LYS A 284 11.74 4.61 11.83
N THR A 285 12.63 5.43 11.29
CA THR A 285 13.27 5.23 9.99
C THR A 285 14.48 4.29 10.06
N ASN A 286 14.77 3.60 8.95
CA ASN A 286 15.97 2.79 8.75
C ASN A 286 16.16 1.63 9.75
N LEU A 287 15.08 1.09 10.32
CA LEU A 287 15.15 -0.09 11.18
C LEU A 287 15.35 -1.37 10.35
N VAL A 288 16.22 -2.26 10.84
CA VAL A 288 16.50 -3.56 10.25
C VAL A 288 16.20 -4.65 11.27
N PHE A 289 15.23 -5.49 10.99
CA PHE A 289 14.86 -6.63 11.82
C PHE A 289 15.48 -7.91 11.27
N VAL A 290 16.16 -8.66 12.14
CA VAL A 290 16.73 -9.97 11.79
C VAL A 290 16.35 -11.01 12.85
N GLY A 291 15.71 -12.10 12.41
CA GLY A 291 15.36 -13.21 13.29
C GLY A 291 16.38 -14.37 13.29
N ASP A 292 16.09 -15.38 14.11
CA ASP A 292 16.86 -16.63 14.16
C ASP A 292 16.40 -17.68 13.13
N GLY A 293 15.42 -17.33 12.29
CA GLY A 293 14.85 -18.14 11.23
C GLY A 293 13.33 -17.99 11.18
N VAL A 294 12.76 -18.10 9.97
CA VAL A 294 11.31 -17.91 9.73
C VAL A 294 10.43 -18.82 10.60
N ASN A 295 10.88 -20.04 10.91
CA ASN A 295 10.17 -21.00 11.75
C ASN A 295 10.55 -20.93 13.24
N ARG A 296 11.40 -19.98 13.64
CA ARG A 296 11.96 -19.87 15.00
C ARG A 296 11.62 -18.55 15.67
N THR A 297 11.55 -17.47 14.90
CA THR A 297 11.21 -16.13 15.39
C THR A 297 9.89 -15.72 14.75
N VAL A 298 8.82 -15.69 15.55
CA VAL A 298 7.46 -15.46 15.05
C VAL A 298 6.77 -14.37 15.86
N VAL A 299 6.27 -13.34 15.19
CA VAL A 299 5.37 -12.34 15.78
C VAL A 299 3.94 -12.73 15.48
N THR A 300 3.10 -12.79 16.50
CA THR A 300 1.71 -13.25 16.40
C THR A 300 0.75 -12.23 16.96
N GLY A 301 -0.42 -12.13 16.34
CA GLY A 301 -1.58 -11.40 16.86
C GLY A 301 -2.89 -12.11 16.53
N ARG A 302 -4.01 -11.49 16.89
CA ARG A 302 -5.38 -12.02 16.66
C ARG A 302 -6.45 -10.95 16.46
N ARG A 303 -6.07 -9.72 16.06
CA ARG A 303 -7.05 -8.63 15.87
C ARG A 303 -7.83 -8.83 14.59
N SER A 304 -9.14 -8.57 14.63
CA SER A 304 -10.03 -8.69 13.47
C SER A 304 -11.14 -7.65 13.41
N VAL A 305 -11.74 -7.47 12.22
CA VAL A 305 -12.94 -6.61 12.07
C VAL A 305 -14.11 -7.16 12.88
N ALA A 306 -14.24 -8.47 13.03
CA ALA A 306 -15.24 -9.07 13.90
C ALA A 306 -15.05 -8.71 15.39
N ASP A 307 -13.84 -8.31 15.79
CA ASP A 307 -13.52 -7.82 17.14
C ASP A 307 -13.65 -6.29 17.28
N ASN A 308 -14.39 -5.62 16.38
CA ASN A 308 -14.57 -4.15 16.34
C ASN A 308 -13.29 -3.34 16.13
N PHE A 309 -12.30 -3.88 15.41
CA PHE A 309 -11.20 -3.09 14.86
C PHE A 309 -11.52 -2.67 13.43
N THR A 310 -11.04 -1.49 13.00
CA THR A 310 -11.02 -1.16 11.56
C THR A 310 -10.02 -2.06 10.85
N THR A 311 -10.17 -2.27 9.53
CA THR A 311 -9.21 -3.07 8.76
C THR A 311 -7.78 -2.54 8.94
N PHE A 312 -7.59 -1.22 8.98
CA PHE A 312 -6.28 -0.57 9.20
C PHE A 312 -5.64 -0.92 10.55
N GLN A 313 -6.43 -1.22 11.59
CA GLN A 313 -5.93 -1.51 12.94
C GLN A 313 -5.65 -2.98 13.23
N THR A 314 -6.10 -3.88 12.35
CA THR A 314 -5.91 -5.34 12.49
C THR A 314 -4.49 -5.89 12.23
N PRO A 315 -3.53 -5.21 11.54
CA PRO A 315 -2.21 -5.79 11.31
C PRO A 315 -1.48 -6.11 12.62
N THR A 316 -0.85 -7.28 12.68
CA THR A 316 0.03 -7.68 13.80
C THR A 316 1.36 -6.92 13.78
N PHE A 317 1.86 -6.62 12.58
CA PHE A 317 3.08 -5.84 12.38
C PHE A 317 2.80 -4.77 11.32
N ALA A 318 2.79 -3.50 11.72
CA ALA A 318 2.53 -2.36 10.83
C ALA A 318 3.77 -1.47 10.73
N VAL A 319 4.09 -1.02 9.51
CA VAL A 319 5.29 -0.23 9.22
C VAL A 319 4.95 0.95 8.33
N SER A 320 5.17 2.15 8.86
CA SER A 320 5.12 3.41 8.13
C SER A 320 6.51 4.06 7.99
N GLY A 321 7.48 3.64 8.81
CA GLY A 321 8.86 4.14 8.78
C GLY A 321 9.59 3.82 7.47
N SER A 322 10.21 4.83 6.86
CA SER A 322 10.95 4.66 5.61
C SER A 322 12.24 3.84 5.80
N GLY A 323 12.62 3.08 4.76
CA GLY A 323 13.87 2.32 4.75
C GLY A 323 13.88 1.06 5.62
N PHE A 324 12.72 0.62 6.11
CA PHE A 324 12.55 -0.61 6.88
C PHE A 324 13.03 -1.87 6.13
N MET A 325 13.60 -2.81 6.87
CA MET A 325 13.99 -4.13 6.37
C MET A 325 13.66 -5.21 7.40
N MET A 326 13.27 -6.38 6.92
CA MET A 326 13.01 -7.55 7.77
C MET A 326 13.53 -8.82 7.09
N ARG A 327 14.20 -9.70 7.84
CA ARG A 327 14.68 -10.99 7.36
C ARG A 327 14.62 -12.06 8.45
N ASP A 328 14.50 -13.32 8.04
CA ASP A 328 14.64 -14.51 8.90
C ASP A 328 13.65 -14.56 10.07
N MET A 329 12.43 -14.03 9.88
CA MET A 329 11.34 -14.07 10.86
C MET A 329 9.98 -14.14 10.18
N ALA A 330 8.96 -14.58 10.92
CA ALA A 330 7.58 -14.65 10.45
C ALA A 330 6.66 -13.68 11.20
N VAL A 331 5.61 -13.23 10.52
CA VAL A 331 4.50 -12.47 11.09
C VAL A 331 3.21 -13.21 10.75
N GLU A 332 2.36 -13.44 11.74
CA GLU A 332 1.08 -14.11 11.55
C GLU A 332 -0.03 -13.47 12.38
N ASN A 333 -1.29 -13.68 11.95
CA ASN A 333 -2.46 -13.30 12.74
C ASN A 333 -3.48 -14.45 12.74
N THR A 334 -4.01 -14.78 13.92
CA THR A 334 -4.51 -16.12 14.26
C THR A 334 -6.02 -16.25 14.54
N ALA A 335 -6.83 -15.19 14.50
CA ALA A 335 -8.28 -15.30 14.78
C ALA A 335 -9.11 -16.10 13.74
N GLY A 336 -8.49 -16.64 12.68
CA GLY A 336 -9.11 -17.64 11.80
C GLY A 336 -10.10 -17.10 10.75
N PRO A 337 -10.59 -17.96 9.84
CA PRO A 337 -11.33 -17.54 8.65
C PRO A 337 -12.77 -17.06 8.90
N TRP A 338 -13.32 -17.27 10.10
CA TRP A 338 -14.68 -16.91 10.48
C TRP A 338 -14.82 -15.46 10.99
N MET A 339 -13.70 -14.79 11.25
CA MET A 339 -13.66 -13.45 11.87
C MET A 339 -13.57 -12.30 10.85
N HIS A 340 -14.03 -12.53 9.62
CA HIS A 340 -14.04 -11.57 8.50
C HIS A 340 -12.64 -10.99 8.15
N LEU A 341 -12.59 -9.74 7.66
CA LEU A 341 -11.35 -9.06 7.30
C LEU A 341 -10.49 -8.87 8.54
N ALA A 342 -9.25 -9.31 8.45
CA ALA A 342 -8.29 -9.08 9.49
C ALA A 342 -6.90 -9.26 8.88
N VAL A 343 -6.06 -8.24 8.99
CA VAL A 343 -4.78 -8.20 8.31
C VAL A 343 -3.85 -9.22 8.97
N ALA A 344 -3.45 -10.20 8.16
CA ALA A 344 -2.79 -11.47 8.50
C ALA A 344 -3.71 -12.57 9.08
N LEU A 345 -5.00 -12.30 9.31
CA LEU A 345 -5.99 -13.33 9.60
C LEU A 345 -6.50 -13.85 8.29
N ARG A 346 -6.35 -15.15 8.10
CA ARG A 346 -6.59 -15.73 6.79
C ARG A 346 -5.82 -14.95 5.73
N ASP A 347 -4.52 -14.80 6.00
CA ASP A 347 -3.52 -14.46 5.03
C ASP A 347 -3.72 -13.03 4.48
N THR A 348 -2.83 -12.07 4.68
CA THR A 348 -1.57 -12.14 3.94
C THR A 348 -0.56 -11.02 4.20
N LEU A 349 -0.85 -9.80 3.73
CA LEU A 349 0.13 -8.74 3.50
C LEU A 349 -0.68 -7.56 3.02
N TYR A 350 -0.60 -6.45 3.74
CA TYR A 350 -1.20 -5.20 3.32
C TYR A 350 -0.07 -4.23 2.97
N ALA A 351 0.55 -4.38 1.79
CA ALA A 351 1.48 -3.36 1.27
C ALA A 351 0.65 -2.16 0.80
N HIS A 352 0.42 -1.30 1.78
CA HIS A 352 -0.55 -0.22 1.78
C HIS A 352 -0.18 0.89 0.79
N ALA A 353 0.95 1.57 1.03
CA ALA A 353 1.36 2.73 0.24
C ALA A 353 2.89 2.79 0.08
N GLY A 354 3.36 3.39 -1.02
CA GLY A 354 4.79 3.52 -1.34
C GLY A 354 5.36 2.35 -2.15
N ARG A 355 6.69 2.22 -2.17
CA ARG A 355 7.42 1.21 -2.95
C ARG A 355 7.92 0.08 -2.04
N HIS A 356 7.50 -1.14 -2.34
CA HIS A 356 7.78 -2.33 -1.52
C HIS A 356 8.42 -3.42 -2.38
N PHE A 357 9.38 -4.15 -1.81
CA PHE A 357 10.02 -5.30 -2.44
C PHE A 357 10.05 -6.49 -1.49
N TYR A 358 9.43 -7.59 -1.90
CA TYR A 358 9.44 -8.86 -1.19
C TYR A 358 10.19 -9.88 -2.01
N ARG A 359 11.09 -10.63 -1.38
CA ARG A 359 11.99 -11.51 -2.08
C ARG A 359 12.21 -12.80 -1.30
N ASP A 360 12.08 -13.92 -2.01
CA ASP A 360 12.29 -15.26 -1.43
C ASP A 360 11.42 -15.47 -0.16
N CYS A 361 10.18 -14.95 -0.20
CA CYS A 361 9.21 -15.02 0.89
C CYS A 361 8.13 -16.08 0.62
N ASP A 362 7.66 -16.75 1.66
CA ASP A 362 6.36 -17.42 1.64
C ASP A 362 5.31 -16.38 2.04
N VAL A 363 4.56 -15.92 1.04
CA VAL A 363 3.52 -14.91 1.21
C VAL A 363 2.22 -15.59 0.84
N TYR A 364 1.14 -15.23 1.49
CA TYR A 364 -0.18 -15.58 0.98
C TYR A 364 -0.64 -14.38 0.06
N GLY A 365 -1.89 -14.06 -0.31
CA GLY A 365 -2.46 -12.75 -0.87
C GLY A 365 -1.68 -11.46 -1.35
N ASN A 366 -2.18 -10.23 -1.03
CA ASN A 366 -2.34 -9.10 -1.99
C ASN A 366 -1.85 -7.66 -1.59
N ALA A 367 -0.98 -7.01 -2.38
CA ALA A 367 -0.59 -5.59 -2.17
C ALA A 367 0.00 -4.82 -3.38
N ALA A 368 0.44 -3.55 -3.30
CA ALA A 368 1.18 -2.85 -4.38
C ALA A 368 2.70 -2.97 -4.21
N ALA A 369 3.28 -4.01 -4.80
CA ALA A 369 4.62 -4.46 -4.51
C ALA A 369 5.19 -5.30 -5.64
N VAL A 370 6.51 -5.41 -5.71
CA VAL A 370 7.12 -6.51 -6.48
C VAL A 370 7.41 -7.66 -5.52
N LEU A 371 6.75 -8.79 -5.73
CA LEU A 371 7.08 -10.05 -5.12
C LEU A 371 7.95 -10.81 -6.11
N GLN A 372 9.21 -11.09 -5.74
CA GLN A 372 10.15 -11.80 -6.61
C GLN A 372 10.61 -13.12 -6.00
N ARG A 373 10.44 -14.22 -6.74
CA ARG A 373 10.77 -15.59 -6.26
C ARG A 373 10.07 -15.97 -4.96
N CYS A 374 8.88 -15.42 -4.74
CA CYS A 374 8.03 -15.80 -3.61
C CYS A 374 7.19 -17.04 -3.96
N THR A 375 6.83 -17.82 -2.96
CA THR A 375 5.78 -18.83 -3.09
C THR A 375 4.49 -18.28 -2.50
N LEU A 376 3.42 -18.29 -3.30
CA LEU A 376 2.08 -17.88 -2.94
C LEU A 376 1.19 -19.10 -2.75
N TRP A 377 0.94 -19.42 -1.49
CA TRP A 377 0.17 -20.59 -1.09
C TRP A 377 -1.32 -20.25 -0.99
N SER A 378 -2.17 -21.06 -1.62
CA SER A 378 -3.62 -20.93 -1.59
C SER A 378 -4.23 -22.03 -0.73
N ARG A 379 -4.86 -21.66 0.40
CA ARG A 379 -5.59 -22.59 1.27
C ARG A 379 -6.99 -22.87 0.73
N ALA A 380 -7.62 -23.97 1.12
CA ALA A 380 -9.00 -24.24 0.74
C ALA A 380 -9.93 -23.09 1.18
N PRO A 381 -10.81 -22.58 0.30
CA PRO A 381 -11.81 -21.63 0.72
C PRO A 381 -12.86 -22.30 1.63
N LEU A 382 -13.54 -21.53 2.48
CA LEU A 382 -14.75 -22.02 3.14
C LEU A 382 -15.85 -22.32 2.11
N PRO A 383 -16.85 -23.16 2.43
CA PRO A 383 -17.98 -23.41 1.54
C PRO A 383 -18.61 -22.11 1.03
N LYS A 384 -18.88 -22.03 -0.29
CA LYS A 384 -19.41 -20.85 -1.00
C LYS A 384 -18.47 -19.64 -1.06
N GLN A 385 -17.20 -19.78 -0.68
CA GLN A 385 -16.20 -18.76 -0.90
C GLN A 385 -15.29 -19.13 -2.07
N GLU A 386 -14.73 -18.10 -2.70
CA GLU A 386 -13.68 -18.19 -3.71
C GLU A 386 -12.42 -17.50 -3.16
N ASN A 387 -11.26 -17.98 -3.57
CA ASN A 387 -10.00 -17.34 -3.21
C ASN A 387 -9.56 -16.37 -4.29
N THR A 388 -8.90 -15.29 -3.89
CA THR A 388 -8.19 -14.39 -4.81
C THR A 388 -6.78 -14.17 -4.31
N VAL A 389 -5.79 -14.44 -5.14
CA VAL A 389 -4.38 -14.14 -4.86
C VAL A 389 -4.19 -12.62 -4.73
N THR A 390 -4.88 -11.83 -5.56
CA THR A 390 -4.75 -10.37 -5.58
C THR A 390 -6.11 -9.65 -5.60
N ALA A 391 -6.13 -8.41 -5.11
CA ALA A 391 -7.26 -7.49 -4.99
C ALA A 391 -6.74 -6.04 -4.97
N GLN A 392 -6.09 -5.61 -6.04
CA GLN A 392 -5.31 -4.36 -6.04
C GLN A 392 -6.22 -3.11 -6.09
N GLY A 393 -5.88 -2.10 -5.30
CA GLY A 393 -6.74 -0.94 -5.00
C GLY A 393 -6.34 0.40 -5.61
N ARG A 394 -5.76 0.46 -6.81
CA ARG A 394 -5.44 1.74 -7.46
C ARG A 394 -6.71 2.48 -7.88
N CYS A 395 -6.89 3.69 -7.36
CA CYS A 395 -8.08 4.50 -7.57
C CYS A 395 -7.95 5.54 -8.68
N GLU A 396 -6.74 5.97 -9.02
CA GLU A 396 -6.51 7.00 -10.04
C GLU A 396 -5.54 6.49 -11.13
N PRO A 397 -5.74 6.87 -12.41
CA PRO A 397 -4.88 6.41 -13.50
C PRO A 397 -3.46 6.96 -13.42
N CYS A 398 -3.31 8.17 -12.85
CA CYS A 398 -2.02 8.84 -12.67
C CYS A 398 -1.16 8.21 -11.56
N GLN A 399 -1.76 7.38 -10.68
CA GLN A 399 -0.98 6.68 -9.67
C GLN A 399 -0.05 5.65 -10.33
N ASP A 400 1.21 5.71 -9.97
CA ASP A 400 2.28 4.80 -10.37
C ASP A 400 2.31 3.51 -9.51
N THR A 401 1.17 3.10 -8.98
CA THR A 401 1.03 1.93 -8.09
C THR A 401 0.54 0.67 -8.82
N GLY A 402 0.76 -0.51 -8.25
CA GLY A 402 0.45 -1.80 -8.90
C GLY A 402 1.08 -2.96 -8.16
N LEU A 403 0.58 -4.18 -8.41
CA LEU A 403 1.17 -5.42 -7.92
C LEU A 403 1.88 -6.17 -9.04
N VAL A 404 3.08 -6.66 -8.78
CA VAL A 404 3.83 -7.48 -9.72
C VAL A 404 4.27 -8.77 -9.03
N LEU A 405 3.81 -9.91 -9.55
CA LEU A 405 4.29 -11.24 -9.19
C LEU A 405 5.32 -11.68 -10.23
N HIS A 406 6.60 -11.64 -9.88
CA HIS A 406 7.72 -11.87 -10.81
C HIS A 406 8.52 -13.12 -10.42
N ARG A 407 8.56 -14.14 -11.29
CA ARG A 407 9.23 -15.42 -10.98
C ARG A 407 8.69 -16.10 -9.71
N CYS A 408 7.41 -15.92 -9.41
CA CYS A 408 6.75 -16.51 -8.24
C CYS A 408 6.22 -17.91 -8.53
N ARG A 409 5.79 -18.62 -7.48
CA ARG A 409 5.09 -19.90 -7.56
C ARG A 409 3.72 -19.76 -6.90
N ILE A 410 2.63 -19.85 -7.66
CA ILE A 410 1.26 -19.81 -7.13
C ILE A 410 0.78 -21.25 -7.00
N LEU A 411 0.62 -21.76 -5.79
CA LEU A 411 0.39 -23.18 -5.49
C LEU A 411 -0.75 -23.36 -4.48
N PRO A 412 -1.52 -24.46 -4.55
CA PRO A 412 -2.41 -24.83 -3.46
C PRO A 412 -1.59 -25.42 -2.31
N VAL A 413 -2.06 -25.26 -1.07
CA VAL A 413 -1.48 -26.00 0.05
C VAL A 413 -1.79 -27.49 -0.14
N ALA A 414 -0.81 -28.36 0.10
CA ALA A 414 -0.89 -29.79 -0.27
C ALA A 414 -2.07 -30.56 0.37
N VAL A 415 -2.52 -30.17 1.57
CA VAL A 415 -3.70 -30.76 2.22
C VAL A 415 -5.03 -30.36 1.57
N ASP A 416 -5.00 -29.33 0.70
CA ASP A 416 -6.14 -28.72 0.02
C ASP A 416 -6.12 -28.99 -1.49
N ALA A 417 -5.24 -29.87 -1.99
CA ALA A 417 -5.15 -30.24 -3.40
C ALA A 417 -6.47 -30.90 -3.84
N PRO A 418 -7.25 -30.35 -4.82
CA PRO A 418 -8.65 -30.69 -4.92
C PRO A 418 -8.90 -32.11 -5.44
N SER A 419 -9.72 -32.86 -4.72
CA SER A 419 -10.87 -33.50 -5.37
C SER A 419 -11.62 -32.43 -6.17
N ALA A 420 -11.92 -32.69 -7.43
CA ALA A 420 -12.21 -31.74 -8.52
C ALA A 420 -13.29 -30.64 -8.37
N HIS A 421 -13.80 -30.31 -7.16
CA HIS A 421 -14.93 -29.39 -6.96
C HIS A 421 -14.87 -28.50 -5.68
N SER A 422 -13.73 -28.33 -5.00
CA SER A 422 -13.62 -27.37 -3.88
C SER A 422 -13.18 -25.99 -4.37
N GLY A 423 -13.99 -24.96 -4.10
CA GLY A 423 -13.88 -23.52 -4.45
C GLY A 423 -12.63 -23.03 -5.20
N ALA A 424 -12.86 -22.34 -6.32
CA ALA A 424 -11.82 -21.89 -7.22
C ALA A 424 -10.93 -20.77 -6.64
N THR A 425 -9.66 -20.77 -7.05
CA THR A 425 -8.68 -19.72 -6.73
C THR A 425 -8.37 -18.88 -7.97
N TYR A 426 -8.52 -17.57 -7.87
CA TYR A 426 -8.27 -16.62 -8.95
C TYR A 426 -6.97 -15.85 -8.75
N LEU A 427 -6.32 -15.46 -9.86
CA LEU A 427 -5.16 -14.57 -9.83
C LEU A 427 -5.49 -13.23 -9.18
N GLY A 428 -6.72 -12.74 -9.36
CA GLY A 428 -7.21 -11.61 -8.59
C GLY A 428 -8.56 -11.07 -9.01
N ARG A 429 -8.94 -9.96 -8.36
CA ARG A 429 -10.14 -9.16 -8.63
C ARG A 429 -9.87 -7.65 -8.49
N PRO A 430 -10.57 -6.76 -9.21
CA PRO A 430 -10.30 -5.32 -9.14
C PRO A 430 -10.99 -4.69 -7.93
N TRP A 431 -10.25 -4.40 -6.85
CA TRP A 431 -10.85 -3.71 -5.69
C TRP A 431 -11.25 -2.26 -6.03
N ARG A 432 -10.49 -1.59 -6.91
CA ARG A 432 -10.73 -0.21 -7.35
C ARG A 432 -10.70 -0.08 -8.89
N PRO A 433 -11.22 1.02 -9.48
CA PRO A 433 -11.47 1.10 -10.93
C PRO A 433 -10.22 0.91 -11.79
N TYR A 434 -9.08 1.44 -11.37
CA TYR A 434 -7.83 1.37 -12.13
C TYR A 434 -6.91 0.24 -11.66
N SER A 435 -7.47 -0.84 -11.10
CA SER A 435 -6.71 -1.95 -10.54
C SER A 435 -5.62 -2.44 -11.47
N ARG A 436 -4.39 -2.62 -10.96
CA ARG A 436 -3.23 -3.00 -11.78
C ARG A 436 -2.44 -4.15 -11.16
N VAL A 437 -2.45 -5.29 -11.83
CA VAL A 437 -1.73 -6.51 -11.43
C VAL A 437 -1.03 -7.12 -12.63
N VAL A 438 0.23 -7.54 -12.46
CA VAL A 438 1.00 -8.27 -13.47
C VAL A 438 1.54 -9.57 -12.88
N VAL A 439 1.26 -10.69 -13.54
CA VAL A 439 1.84 -11.99 -13.21
C VAL A 439 2.78 -12.38 -14.33
N MET A 440 4.08 -12.41 -14.05
CA MET A 440 5.09 -12.62 -15.08
C MET A 440 6.18 -13.62 -14.69
N LEU A 441 6.60 -14.43 -15.66
CA LEU A 441 7.63 -15.46 -15.52
C LEU A 441 7.39 -16.42 -14.34
N SER A 442 6.13 -16.61 -13.95
CA SER A 442 5.73 -17.30 -12.73
C SER A 442 5.13 -18.68 -13.03
N TYR A 443 5.21 -19.59 -12.05
CA TYR A 443 4.53 -20.88 -12.11
C TYR A 443 3.11 -20.75 -11.54
N ILE A 444 2.09 -21.20 -12.28
CA ILE A 444 0.68 -21.17 -11.88
C ILE A 444 0.15 -22.61 -11.76
N GLY A 445 -0.23 -22.98 -10.55
CA GLY A 445 -0.77 -24.30 -10.21
C GLY A 445 -2.15 -24.58 -10.81
N PRO A 446 -2.60 -25.85 -10.77
CA PRO A 446 -3.81 -26.31 -11.46
C PRO A 446 -5.10 -25.85 -10.78
N HIS A 447 -5.02 -25.33 -9.56
CA HIS A 447 -6.14 -24.78 -8.79
C HIS A 447 -6.62 -23.42 -9.32
N VAL A 448 -5.87 -22.80 -10.23
CA VAL A 448 -6.29 -21.60 -10.97
C VAL A 448 -7.08 -22.03 -12.21
N PRO A 449 -8.38 -21.70 -12.30
CA PRO A 449 -9.22 -22.14 -13.42
C PRO A 449 -8.89 -21.35 -14.71
N PRO A 450 -9.32 -21.84 -15.88
CA PRO A 450 -9.06 -21.20 -17.17
C PRO A 450 -9.43 -19.71 -17.23
N ARG A 451 -10.54 -19.31 -16.57
CA ARG A 451 -10.96 -17.89 -16.51
C ARG A 451 -9.89 -16.97 -15.90
N GLY A 452 -9.07 -17.48 -14.99
CA GLY A 452 -7.90 -16.81 -14.38
C GLY A 452 -8.25 -15.69 -13.39
N TRP A 453 -9.14 -14.79 -13.76
CA TRP A 453 -9.51 -13.57 -13.01
C TRP A 453 -10.98 -13.59 -12.61
N MET A 454 -11.33 -12.84 -11.57
CA MET A 454 -12.67 -12.76 -11.02
C MET A 454 -13.18 -11.32 -10.99
N PRO A 455 -14.42 -11.04 -11.42
CA PRO A 455 -14.97 -9.69 -11.33
C PRO A 455 -15.14 -9.30 -9.86
N TRP A 456 -15.19 -8.01 -9.57
CA TRP A 456 -15.44 -7.54 -8.20
C TRP A 456 -16.88 -7.78 -7.76
N ASN A 457 -17.83 -7.53 -8.67
CA ASN A 457 -19.26 -7.71 -8.49
C ASN A 457 -19.89 -8.15 -9.83
N GLU A 458 -21.21 -8.34 -9.84
CA GLU A 458 -21.95 -8.78 -11.03
C GLU A 458 -22.01 -7.72 -12.14
N ASN A 459 -21.65 -6.47 -11.85
CA ASN A 459 -21.60 -5.39 -12.83
C ASN A 459 -20.24 -5.39 -13.56
N ALA A 460 -20.17 -4.78 -14.74
CA ALA A 460 -18.93 -4.60 -15.50
C ALA A 460 -17.94 -3.58 -14.87
N TYR A 461 -17.93 -3.46 -13.55
CA TYR A 461 -17.10 -2.54 -12.78
C TYR A 461 -15.61 -2.78 -13.04
N ALA A 462 -14.87 -1.70 -13.34
CA ALA A 462 -13.43 -1.67 -13.57
C ALA A 462 -12.91 -2.48 -14.78
N LEU A 463 -13.74 -3.32 -15.42
CA LEU A 463 -13.30 -4.30 -16.41
C LEU A 463 -12.68 -3.66 -17.67
N ASP A 464 -13.04 -2.41 -17.96
CA ASP A 464 -12.55 -1.60 -19.08
C ASP A 464 -11.32 -0.73 -18.74
N THR A 465 -11.12 -0.45 -17.45
CA THR A 465 -10.15 0.53 -16.93
C THR A 465 -8.98 -0.10 -16.14
N LEU A 466 -9.15 -1.34 -15.70
CA LEU A 466 -8.10 -2.14 -15.05
C LEU A 466 -6.97 -2.51 -16.02
N TYR A 467 -5.83 -2.93 -15.46
CA TYR A 467 -4.72 -3.57 -16.19
C TYR A 467 -4.35 -4.87 -15.50
N PHE A 468 -4.81 -6.01 -16.02
CA PHE A 468 -4.41 -7.34 -15.57
C PHE A 468 -3.57 -8.04 -16.63
N GLY A 469 -2.26 -8.07 -16.39
CA GLY A 469 -1.26 -8.57 -17.34
C GLY A 469 -0.73 -9.96 -16.99
N GLU A 470 -0.58 -10.82 -18.00
CA GLU A 470 0.12 -12.11 -17.89
C GLU A 470 1.27 -12.18 -18.91
N TYR A 471 2.48 -12.52 -18.47
CA TYR A 471 3.67 -12.60 -19.35
C TYR A 471 4.49 -13.87 -19.10
N ARG A 472 4.58 -14.74 -20.11
CA ARG A 472 5.44 -15.95 -20.12
C ARG A 472 5.38 -16.78 -18.83
N ASN A 473 4.18 -16.98 -18.30
CA ASN A 473 3.94 -17.87 -17.15
C ASN A 473 3.98 -19.34 -17.58
N GLY A 474 4.29 -20.24 -16.64
CA GLY A 474 4.30 -21.70 -16.85
C GLY A 474 3.44 -22.43 -15.84
N GLY A 475 3.23 -23.74 -16.06
CA GLY A 475 2.41 -24.58 -15.19
C GLY A 475 0.97 -24.80 -15.68
N PRO A 476 0.24 -25.73 -15.07
CA PRO A 476 -1.07 -26.17 -15.57
C PRO A 476 -2.17 -25.09 -15.52
N GLY A 477 -2.08 -24.11 -14.62
CA GLY A 477 -3.01 -22.98 -14.56
C GLY A 477 -2.63 -21.79 -15.44
N ALA A 478 -1.51 -21.85 -16.16
CA ALA A 478 -0.98 -20.71 -16.93
C ALA A 478 -1.56 -20.56 -18.34
N GLY A 479 -2.38 -21.51 -18.80
CA GLY A 479 -2.99 -21.44 -20.13
C GLY A 479 -3.90 -20.21 -20.29
N VAL A 480 -3.60 -19.35 -21.27
CA VAL A 480 -4.34 -18.09 -21.48
C VAL A 480 -5.57 -18.21 -22.40
N GLY A 481 -5.72 -19.33 -23.12
CA GLY A 481 -6.78 -19.50 -24.12
C GLY A 481 -8.22 -19.50 -23.58
N GLY A 482 -8.40 -19.68 -22.27
CA GLY A 482 -9.71 -19.65 -21.60
C GLY A 482 -9.91 -18.45 -20.66
N ARG A 483 -9.05 -17.43 -20.74
CA ARG A 483 -9.11 -16.24 -19.88
C ARG A 483 -10.34 -15.40 -20.18
N VAL A 484 -10.70 -14.56 -19.20
CA VAL A 484 -11.73 -13.52 -19.35
C VAL A 484 -11.45 -12.62 -20.56
N SER A 485 -12.51 -12.14 -21.21
CA SER A 485 -12.44 -11.27 -22.40
C SER A 485 -12.56 -9.78 -22.06
N TRP A 486 -12.09 -9.35 -20.89
CA TRP A 486 -12.22 -7.98 -20.43
C TRP A 486 -11.26 -7.05 -21.19
N PRO A 487 -11.67 -5.82 -21.57
CA PRO A 487 -10.75 -4.89 -22.24
C PRO A 487 -9.48 -4.57 -21.43
N GLY A 488 -9.56 -4.62 -20.09
CA GLY A 488 -8.42 -4.43 -19.19
C GLY A 488 -7.51 -5.65 -19.01
N HIS A 489 -7.91 -6.86 -19.45
CA HIS A 489 -7.05 -8.04 -19.41
C HIS A 489 -6.10 -8.06 -20.62
N ARG A 490 -4.82 -8.42 -20.38
CA ARG A 490 -3.77 -8.41 -21.40
C ARG A 490 -2.87 -9.63 -21.28
N VAL A 491 -2.77 -10.39 -22.36
CA VAL A 491 -1.64 -11.29 -22.58
C VAL A 491 -0.50 -10.45 -23.15
N ILE A 492 0.51 -10.20 -22.34
CA ILE A 492 1.64 -9.35 -22.74
C ILE A 492 2.52 -10.17 -23.69
N ALA A 493 2.66 -9.70 -24.93
CA ALA A 493 3.50 -10.33 -25.95
C ALA A 493 4.84 -9.61 -26.15
N ASP A 494 4.89 -8.31 -25.87
CA ASP A 494 6.07 -7.47 -26.04
C ASP A 494 6.96 -7.46 -24.79
N ASP A 495 8.22 -7.82 -24.97
CA ASP A 495 9.23 -7.86 -23.90
C ASP A 495 9.48 -6.46 -23.34
N ALA A 496 9.38 -5.40 -24.16
CA ALA A 496 9.53 -4.02 -23.71
C ALA A 496 8.35 -3.54 -22.85
N GLU A 497 7.16 -4.12 -23.01
CA GLU A 497 6.04 -3.91 -22.09
C GLU A 497 6.28 -4.59 -20.75
N ALA A 498 6.72 -5.85 -20.77
CA ALA A 498 7.03 -6.59 -19.55
C ALA A 498 8.18 -5.94 -18.75
N GLU A 499 9.19 -5.37 -19.41
CA GLU A 499 10.34 -4.72 -18.77
C GLU A 499 9.92 -3.58 -17.83
N ARG A 500 8.82 -2.88 -18.14
CA ARG A 500 8.28 -1.79 -17.31
C ARG A 500 7.87 -2.25 -15.91
N PHE A 501 7.54 -3.54 -15.75
CA PHE A 501 7.13 -4.13 -14.49
C PHE A 501 8.28 -4.78 -13.71
N THR A 502 9.52 -4.67 -14.19
CA THR A 502 10.71 -5.16 -13.47
C THR A 502 11.02 -4.32 -12.24
N VAL A 503 11.80 -4.88 -11.30
CA VAL A 503 12.25 -4.18 -10.09
C VAL A 503 12.93 -2.84 -10.43
N ALA A 504 13.80 -2.83 -11.44
CA ALA A 504 14.54 -1.62 -11.82
C ALA A 504 13.62 -0.49 -12.31
N ARG A 505 12.54 -0.81 -13.03
CA ARG A 505 11.66 0.18 -13.68
C ARG A 505 10.44 0.51 -12.84
N PHE A 506 9.76 -0.50 -12.30
CA PHE A 506 8.47 -0.34 -11.64
C PHE A 506 8.59 0.32 -10.26
N ILE A 507 9.65 0.00 -9.52
CA ILE A 507 9.90 0.55 -8.18
C ILE A 507 11.18 1.35 -8.12
N ALA A 508 11.77 1.75 -9.26
CA ALA A 508 13.07 2.40 -9.33
C ALA A 508 14.16 1.65 -8.55
N GLY A 509 14.12 0.32 -8.54
CA GLY A 509 14.91 -0.51 -7.62
C GLY A 509 16.41 -0.21 -7.65
N ALA A 510 16.97 0.18 -8.80
CA ALA A 510 18.39 0.53 -8.91
C ALA A 510 18.82 1.74 -8.05
N SER A 511 17.89 2.61 -7.62
CA SER A 511 18.23 3.77 -6.80
C SER A 511 18.31 3.47 -5.30
N TRP A 512 17.72 2.36 -4.83
CA TRP A 512 17.61 2.04 -3.40
C TRP A 512 17.86 0.59 -3.02
N LEU A 513 17.80 -0.34 -3.97
CA LEU A 513 18.37 -1.68 -3.85
C LEU A 513 19.78 -1.64 -4.47
N PRO A 514 20.82 -2.18 -3.80
CA PRO A 514 22.15 -2.27 -4.40
C PRO A 514 22.12 -3.05 -5.72
N ASP A 515 23.16 -2.89 -6.55
CA ASP A 515 23.61 -3.97 -7.44
C ASP A 515 24.00 -5.15 -6.54
N THR A 516 23.01 -5.93 -6.16
CA THR A 516 23.09 -6.81 -5.00
C THR A 516 23.95 -8.05 -5.26
N GLY A 517 24.56 -8.19 -6.45
CA GLY A 517 25.10 -9.47 -6.92
C GLY A 517 24.04 -10.58 -6.99
N LEU A 518 22.78 -10.25 -6.66
CA LEU A 518 21.62 -11.07 -6.84
C LEU A 518 21.15 -10.79 -8.27
N SER A 519 21.04 -11.82 -9.10
CA SER A 519 20.53 -11.66 -10.47
C SER A 519 19.19 -10.91 -10.44
N LEU A 520 19.18 -9.69 -11.00
CA LEU A 520 17.99 -8.86 -11.18
C LEU A 520 16.94 -9.58 -12.04
#